data_AF-A0A849EEG1-F1
#
_entry.id   AF-A0A849EEG1-F1
#
_cell.length_a   1.000
_cell.length_b   1.000
_cell.length_c   1.000
_cell.angle_alpha   90.00
_cell.angle_beta   90.00
_cell.angle_gamma   90.00
#
_symmetry.space_group_name_H-M   'P 1'
#
loop_
_entity.id
_entity.type
_entity.pdbx_description
1 polymer ?
#
loop_
_entity_poly.entity_id
_entity_poly.type
_entity_poly.pdbx_seq_one_letter_code
_entity_poly.pdbx_strand_id
1 'polypeptide(L)'
;MKKQEEKEVLALEALGNAPPSSQLAEPLDYIFAEHFRQRVLCNALDEIADQERPDRHMIEAVLRFLRVDFAPHMQDEEHDLFPLLRRRAEPEDRIDDVIGQLTQEHAADRLDAKLITEGLSKVLAGKAATGVTSSLGKLLHRFAENERNHLTLENAIILPLARVRLTADDIRNMAKQMATRRGITLQELGDAV
;
A
#
# COMPACT_ATOMS: atom_id res chain seq x y z
N MET A 1 -28.02 -8.28 0.73
CA MET A 1 -27.38 -9.22 1.69
C MET A 1 -26.29 -10.02 1.01
N LYS A 2 -26.59 -10.98 0.11
CA LYS A 2 -25.56 -11.81 -0.57
C LYS A 2 -24.39 -11.04 -1.23
N LYS A 3 -24.67 -9.97 -2.00
CA LYS A 3 -23.61 -9.15 -2.65
C LYS A 3 -22.73 -8.38 -1.66
N GLN A 4 -23.27 -7.99 -0.50
CA GLN A 4 -22.51 -7.24 0.51
C GLN A 4 -21.58 -8.18 1.28
N GLU A 5 -22.07 -9.37 1.62
CA GLU A 5 -21.26 -10.44 2.23
C GLU A 5 -20.13 -10.87 1.27
N GLU A 6 -20.42 -11.05 -0.02
CA GLU A 6 -19.40 -11.35 -1.04
C GLU A 6 -18.33 -10.24 -1.12
N LYS A 7 -18.74 -8.96 -1.09
CA LYS A 7 -17.82 -7.82 -1.08
C LYS A 7 -16.91 -7.82 0.16
N GLU A 8 -17.48 -8.10 1.32
CA GLU A 8 -16.75 -8.11 2.59
C GLU A 8 -15.73 -9.25 2.65
N VAL A 9 -16.09 -10.45 2.18
CA VAL A 9 -15.16 -11.59 2.06
C VAL A 9 -13.99 -11.24 1.16
N LEU A 10 -14.25 -10.67 -0.02
CA LEU A 10 -13.20 -10.25 -0.95
C LEU A 10 -12.29 -9.17 -0.36
N ALA A 11 -12.84 -8.24 0.42
CA ALA A 11 -12.06 -7.22 1.10
C ALA A 11 -11.15 -7.82 2.17
N LEU A 12 -11.66 -8.75 2.98
CA LEU A 12 -10.87 -9.46 3.99
C LEU A 12 -9.75 -10.30 3.35
N GLU A 13 -10.04 -10.97 2.23
CA GLU A 13 -9.03 -11.72 1.48
C GLU A 13 -7.93 -10.81 0.92
N ALA A 14 -8.28 -9.68 0.32
CA ALA A 14 -7.32 -8.74 -0.24
C ALA A 14 -6.44 -8.09 0.84
N LEU A 15 -7.01 -7.74 2.00
CA LEU A 15 -6.24 -7.19 3.12
C LEU A 15 -5.39 -8.25 3.82
N GLY A 16 -5.90 -9.48 3.93
CA GLY A 16 -5.25 -10.56 4.65
C GLY A 16 -4.11 -11.24 3.90
N ASN A 17 -4.09 -11.16 2.57
CA ASN A 17 -3.12 -11.88 1.74
C ASN A 17 -2.31 -10.90 0.88
N ALA A 18 -0.99 -10.92 1.06
CA ALA A 18 -0.08 -10.26 0.14
C ALA A 18 -0.10 -10.91 -1.25
N PRO A 19 0.31 -10.20 -2.32
CA PRO A 19 0.50 -10.79 -3.62
C PRO A 19 1.47 -11.97 -3.53
N PRO A 20 1.30 -13.01 -4.36
CA PRO A 20 2.15 -14.19 -4.31
C PRO A 20 3.63 -13.83 -4.36
N SER A 21 4.45 -14.46 -3.52
CA SER A 21 5.89 -14.19 -3.48
C SER A 21 6.59 -14.43 -4.82
N SER A 22 6.04 -15.32 -5.66
CA SER A 22 6.52 -15.55 -7.02
C SER A 22 6.44 -14.30 -7.90
N GLN A 23 5.49 -13.39 -7.63
CA GLN A 23 5.32 -12.14 -8.37
C GLN A 23 6.39 -11.09 -8.02
N LEU A 24 7.19 -11.30 -6.97
CA LEU A 24 8.34 -10.43 -6.67
C LEU A 24 9.40 -10.46 -7.78
N ALA A 25 9.38 -11.48 -8.65
CA ALA A 25 10.20 -11.49 -9.88
C ALA A 25 9.78 -10.43 -10.90
N GLU A 26 8.54 -9.91 -10.80
CA GLU A 26 7.97 -8.84 -11.60
C GLU A 26 7.63 -7.65 -10.68
N PRO A 27 8.64 -6.90 -10.19
CA PRO A 27 8.49 -5.98 -9.06
C PRO A 27 7.50 -4.84 -9.31
N LEU A 28 7.40 -4.34 -10.55
CA LEU A 28 6.41 -3.30 -10.89
C LEU A 28 4.98 -3.84 -10.88
N ASP A 29 4.79 -5.10 -11.27
CA ASP A 29 3.47 -5.76 -11.20
C ASP A 29 3.12 -6.13 -9.77
N TYR A 30 4.10 -6.48 -8.93
CA TYR A 30 3.91 -6.66 -7.49
C TYR A 30 3.44 -5.36 -6.82
N ILE A 31 4.12 -4.22 -7.09
CA ILE A 31 3.71 -2.90 -6.58
C ILE A 31 2.30 -2.55 -7.06
N PHE A 32 1.99 -2.77 -8.34
CA PHE A 32 0.64 -2.55 -8.86
C PHE A 32 -0.43 -3.40 -8.14
N ALA A 33 -0.11 -4.65 -7.79
CA ALA A 33 -1.01 -5.49 -7.01
C ALA A 33 -1.17 -5.00 -5.56
N GLU A 34 -0.12 -4.46 -4.94
CA GLU A 34 -0.22 -3.77 -3.64
C GLU A 34 -1.16 -2.56 -3.69
N HIS A 35 -1.13 -1.78 -4.77
CA HIS A 35 -2.02 -0.63 -4.94
C HIS A 35 -3.51 -1.04 -4.93
N PHE A 36 -3.83 -2.22 -5.47
CA PHE A 36 -5.19 -2.74 -5.38
C PHE A 36 -5.60 -3.00 -3.91
N ARG A 37 -4.71 -3.62 -3.11
CA ARG A 37 -4.95 -3.88 -1.69
C ARG A 37 -5.12 -2.59 -0.90
N GLN A 38 -4.32 -1.56 -1.21
CA GLN A 38 -4.46 -0.25 -0.56
C GLN A 38 -5.76 0.46 -0.93
N ARG A 39 -6.27 0.31 -2.16
CA ARG A 39 -7.62 0.80 -2.50
C ARG A 39 -8.71 0.08 -1.71
N VAL A 40 -8.55 -1.23 -1.45
CA VAL A 40 -9.44 -1.98 -0.56
C VAL A 40 -9.34 -1.45 0.87
N LEU A 41 -8.13 -1.19 1.37
CA LEU A 41 -7.90 -0.56 2.68
C LEU A 41 -8.66 0.76 2.78
N CYS A 42 -8.54 1.65 1.80
CA CYS A 42 -9.22 2.93 1.78
C CYS A 42 -10.75 2.77 1.89
N ASN A 43 -11.33 1.83 1.16
CA ASN A 43 -12.77 1.55 1.22
C ASN A 43 -13.18 1.00 2.60
N ALA A 44 -12.38 0.10 3.17
CA ALA A 44 -12.63 -0.44 4.51
C ALA A 44 -12.55 0.65 5.59
N LEU A 45 -11.61 1.59 5.48
CA LEU A 45 -11.48 2.71 6.39
C LEU A 45 -12.70 3.63 6.36
N ASP A 46 -13.22 3.96 5.17
CA ASP A 46 -14.46 4.73 5.03
C ASP A 46 -15.65 4.00 5.66
N GLU A 47 -15.81 2.70 5.37
CA GLU A 47 -16.90 1.91 5.94
C GLU A 47 -16.81 1.82 7.48
N ILE A 48 -15.60 1.66 8.03
CA ILE A 48 -15.38 1.67 9.48
C ILE A 48 -15.72 3.03 10.09
N ALA A 49 -15.41 4.13 9.40
CA ALA A 49 -15.67 5.48 9.85
C ALA A 49 -17.18 5.81 9.91
N ASP A 50 -17.96 5.28 8.98
CA ASP A 50 -19.39 5.54 8.84
C ASP A 50 -20.27 4.64 9.72
N GLN A 51 -19.74 3.53 10.24
CA GLN A 51 -20.50 2.56 11.04
C GLN A 51 -20.47 2.89 12.54
N GLU A 52 -21.64 2.86 13.18
CA GLU A 52 -21.74 2.97 14.65
C GLU A 52 -21.05 1.79 15.36
N ARG A 53 -21.13 0.60 14.75
CA ARG A 53 -20.53 -0.65 15.24
C ARG A 53 -19.82 -1.37 14.10
N PRO A 54 -18.57 -0.99 13.79
CA PRO A 54 -17.79 -1.62 12.73
C PRO A 54 -17.54 -3.10 12.99
N ASP A 55 -17.49 -3.89 11.91
CA ASP A 55 -17.13 -5.30 11.99
C ASP A 55 -15.72 -5.50 12.58
N ARG A 56 -15.61 -6.45 13.51
CA ARG A 56 -14.36 -6.69 14.24
C ARG A 56 -13.30 -7.32 13.35
N HIS A 57 -13.67 -8.24 12.46
CA HIS A 57 -12.73 -8.89 11.56
C HIS A 57 -12.17 -7.90 10.55
N MET A 58 -12.99 -6.96 10.06
CA MET A 58 -12.54 -5.89 9.19
C MET A 58 -11.53 -4.97 9.89
N ILE A 59 -11.79 -4.57 11.13
CA ILE A 59 -10.82 -3.81 11.94
C ILE A 59 -9.50 -4.58 12.10
N GLU A 60 -9.57 -5.88 12.40
CA GLU A 60 -8.38 -6.73 12.55
C GLU A 60 -7.59 -6.86 11.24
N ALA A 61 -8.27 -6.96 10.10
CA ALA A 61 -7.64 -7.00 8.78
C ALA A 61 -6.93 -5.68 8.44
N VAL A 62 -7.60 -4.55 8.65
CA VAL A 62 -7.02 -3.20 8.48
C VAL A 62 -5.79 -3.01 9.38
N LEU A 63 -5.88 -3.40 10.66
CA LEU A 63 -4.76 -3.30 11.60
C LEU A 63 -3.57 -4.16 11.18
N ARG A 64 -3.82 -5.38 10.67
CA ARG A 64 -2.76 -6.25 10.15
C ARG A 64 -2.07 -5.61 8.96
N PHE A 65 -2.85 -5.15 7.98
CA PHE A 65 -2.33 -4.52 6.77
C PHE A 65 -1.45 -3.31 7.09
N LEU A 66 -1.94 -2.37 7.90
CA LEU A 66 -1.20 -1.16 8.29
C LEU A 66 0.09 -1.48 9.06
N ARG A 67 0.12 -2.57 9.84
CA ARG A 67 1.29 -2.96 10.64
C ARG A 67 2.33 -3.75 9.86
N VAL A 68 1.89 -4.56 8.90
CA VAL A 68 2.72 -5.58 8.28
C VAL A 68 3.05 -5.25 6.83
N ASP A 69 2.09 -4.78 6.05
CA ASP A 69 2.21 -4.63 4.59
C ASP A 69 2.53 -3.18 4.17
N PHE A 70 1.96 -2.20 4.86
CA PHE A 70 2.02 -0.80 4.43
C PHE A 70 3.45 -0.23 4.45
N ALA A 71 4.22 -0.49 5.50
CA ALA A 71 5.59 0.03 5.60
C ALA A 71 6.57 -0.63 4.61
N PRO A 72 6.58 -1.96 4.41
CA PRO A 72 7.39 -2.58 3.36
C PRO A 72 7.11 -2.06 1.95
N HIS A 73 5.85 -1.78 1.63
CA HIS A 73 5.47 -1.20 0.34
C HIS A 73 6.13 0.17 0.11
N MET A 74 5.94 1.13 1.04
CA MET A 74 6.62 2.44 0.97
C MET A 74 8.14 2.30 0.88
N GLN A 75 8.72 1.30 1.54
CA GLN A 75 10.16 1.04 1.44
C GLN A 75 10.58 0.54 0.07
N ASP A 76 9.74 -0.25 -0.62
CA ASP A 76 10.00 -0.69 -2.00
C ASP A 76 10.05 0.51 -2.95
N GLU A 77 9.23 1.52 -2.71
CA GLU A 77 9.27 2.77 -3.47
C GLU A 77 10.46 3.65 -3.11
N GLU A 78 10.59 4.00 -1.83
CA GLU A 78 11.55 5.00 -1.38
C GLU A 78 13.01 4.54 -1.52
N HIS A 79 13.29 3.24 -1.36
CA HIS A 79 14.66 2.72 -1.42
C HIS A 79 15.02 2.14 -2.80
N ASP A 80 14.05 1.77 -3.63
CA ASP A 80 14.32 1.15 -4.92
C ASP A 80 13.65 1.91 -6.08
N LEU A 81 12.32 1.92 -6.18
CA LEU A 81 11.64 2.46 -7.37
C LEU A 81 11.99 3.93 -7.63
N PHE A 82 11.88 4.78 -6.62
CA PHE A 82 12.10 6.22 -6.75
C PHE A 82 13.57 6.57 -7.05
N PRO A 83 14.58 6.02 -6.34
CA PRO A 83 15.98 6.22 -6.72
C PRO A 83 16.31 5.71 -8.13
N LEU A 84 15.75 4.57 -8.54
CA LEU A 84 15.95 4.02 -9.88
C LEU A 84 15.35 4.96 -10.94
N LEU A 85 14.13 5.46 -10.72
CA LEU A 85 13.48 6.42 -11.61
C LEU A 85 14.27 7.71 -11.72
N ARG A 86 14.73 8.30 -10.62
CA ARG A 86 15.58 9.51 -10.66
C ARG A 86 16.85 9.31 -11.48
N ARG A 87 17.43 8.12 -11.44
CA ARG A 87 18.64 7.79 -12.20
C ARG A 87 18.37 7.61 -13.70
N ARG A 88 17.18 7.15 -14.08
CA ARG A 88 16.85 6.75 -15.45
C ARG A 88 15.97 7.74 -16.21
N ALA A 89 15.25 8.60 -15.50
CA ALA A 89 14.40 9.61 -16.09
C ALA A 89 15.23 10.67 -16.83
N GLU A 90 14.68 11.17 -17.92
CA GLU A 90 15.21 12.31 -18.66
C GLU A 90 14.65 13.62 -18.08
N PRO A 91 15.32 14.76 -18.29
CA PRO A 91 14.84 16.06 -17.81
C PRO A 91 13.39 16.38 -18.22
N GLU A 92 12.98 15.94 -19.41
CA GLU A 92 11.65 16.14 -19.97
C GLU A 92 10.56 15.36 -19.22
N ASP A 93 10.91 14.29 -18.52
CA ASP A 93 9.98 13.50 -17.71
C ASP A 93 9.53 14.27 -16.45
N ARG A 94 10.33 15.26 -16.00
CA ARG A 94 10.06 16.13 -14.83
C ARG A 94 9.66 15.37 -13.56
N ILE A 95 10.26 14.20 -13.35
CA ILE A 95 9.81 13.24 -12.32
C ILE A 95 10.13 13.67 -10.88
N ASP A 96 11.12 14.55 -10.68
CA ASP A 96 11.59 14.92 -9.34
C ASP A 96 10.52 15.62 -8.50
N ASP A 97 9.70 16.47 -9.13
CA ASP A 97 8.59 17.17 -8.45
C ASP A 97 7.56 16.15 -7.94
N VAL A 98 7.23 15.16 -8.78
CA VAL A 98 6.27 14.09 -8.48
C VAL A 98 6.79 13.21 -7.34
N ILE A 99 8.03 12.72 -7.43
CA ILE A 99 8.62 11.90 -6.37
C ILE A 99 8.78 12.70 -5.08
N GLY A 100 9.11 13.99 -5.18
CA GLY A 100 9.20 14.90 -4.04
C GLY A 100 7.87 15.03 -3.29
N GLN A 101 6.75 15.12 -4.01
CA GLN A 101 5.41 15.10 -3.45
C GLN A 101 5.12 13.75 -2.76
N LEU A 102 5.28 12.63 -3.47
CA LEU A 102 4.98 11.28 -2.94
C LEU A 102 5.78 10.96 -1.67
N THR A 103 7.05 11.37 -1.61
CA THR A 103 7.90 11.18 -0.42
C THR A 103 7.39 11.97 0.79
N GLN A 104 6.83 13.17 0.57
CA GLN A 104 6.23 13.97 1.64
C GLN A 104 4.92 13.37 2.12
N GLU A 105 4.10 12.87 1.19
CA GLU A 105 2.86 12.14 1.49
C GLU A 105 3.17 10.92 2.38
N HIS A 106 4.11 10.05 1.99
CA HIS A 106 4.55 8.91 2.81
C HIS A 106 4.97 9.29 4.24
N ALA A 107 5.61 10.45 4.43
CA ALA A 107 5.98 10.92 5.76
C ALA A 107 4.73 11.25 6.62
N ALA A 108 3.71 11.87 6.02
CA ALA A 108 2.42 12.11 6.67
C ALA A 108 1.66 10.80 6.91
N ASP A 109 1.63 9.91 5.93
CA ASP A 109 0.88 8.65 5.98
C ASP A 109 1.43 7.71 7.06
N ARG A 110 2.74 7.69 7.29
CA ARG A 110 3.35 6.97 8.44
C ARG A 110 2.83 7.47 9.79
N LEU A 111 2.65 8.79 9.95
CA LEU A 111 2.12 9.36 11.20
C LEU A 111 0.65 9.02 11.38
N ASP A 112 -0.12 9.15 10.31
CA ASP A 112 -1.56 8.86 10.31
C ASP A 112 -1.83 7.37 10.53
N ALA A 113 -1.10 6.47 9.85
CA ALA A 113 -1.20 5.03 10.02
C ALA A 113 -0.95 4.60 11.47
N LYS A 114 -0.01 5.26 12.17
CA LYS A 114 0.21 5.03 13.61
C LYS A 114 -0.98 5.46 14.45
N LEU A 115 -1.52 6.66 14.23
CA LEU A 115 -2.68 7.17 14.96
C LEU A 115 -3.94 6.32 14.71
N ILE A 116 -4.16 5.91 13.46
CA ILE A 116 -5.24 5.01 13.05
C ILE A 116 -5.08 3.66 13.77
N THR A 117 -3.89 3.08 13.74
CA THR A 117 -3.60 1.81 14.41
C THR A 117 -3.89 1.87 15.91
N GLU A 118 -3.48 2.94 16.58
CA GLU A 118 -3.76 3.16 18.00
C GLU A 118 -5.26 3.34 18.28
N GLY A 119 -5.96 4.12 17.46
CA GLY A 119 -7.39 4.37 17.57
C GLY A 119 -8.22 3.11 17.39
N LEU A 120 -8.01 2.39 16.29
CA LEU A 120 -8.72 1.15 15.98
C LEU A 120 -8.41 0.02 16.99
N SER A 121 -7.19 -0.04 17.53
CA SER A 121 -6.86 -1.00 18.61
C SER A 121 -7.67 -0.73 19.89
N LYS A 122 -7.94 0.53 20.23
CA LYS A 122 -8.78 0.88 21.39
C LYS A 122 -10.25 0.52 21.15
N VAL A 123 -10.74 0.69 19.92
CA VAL A 123 -12.08 0.24 19.51
C VAL A 123 -12.20 -1.27 19.66
N LEU A 124 -11.25 -2.04 19.11
CA LEU A 124 -11.26 -3.50 19.17
C LEU A 124 -11.21 -4.05 20.61
N ALA A 125 -10.44 -3.39 21.48
CA ALA A 125 -10.33 -3.73 22.90
C ALA A 125 -11.56 -3.34 23.75
N GLY A 126 -12.60 -2.74 23.16
CA GLY A 126 -13.79 -2.28 23.89
C GLY A 126 -13.53 -1.11 24.84
N LYS A 127 -12.36 -0.45 24.72
CA LYS A 127 -11.99 0.69 25.57
C LYS A 127 -12.61 2.00 25.09
N ALA A 128 -13.13 2.05 23.86
CA ALA A 128 -13.91 3.16 23.35
C ALA A 128 -15.39 2.97 23.74
N ALA A 129 -15.92 3.91 24.55
CA ALA A 129 -17.28 3.82 25.08
C ALA A 129 -18.39 3.80 24.01
N THR A 130 -18.09 4.26 22.78
CA THR A 130 -19.07 4.49 21.71
C THR A 130 -18.60 4.03 20.32
N GLY A 131 -17.66 3.07 20.22
CA GLY A 131 -17.08 2.69 18.92
C GLY A 131 -16.10 3.73 18.37
N VAL A 132 -16.11 3.94 17.05
CA VAL A 132 -15.22 4.92 16.38
C VAL A 132 -15.62 6.34 16.76
N THR A 133 -14.68 7.11 17.31
CA THR A 133 -14.96 8.51 17.67
C THR A 133 -15.05 9.38 16.43
N SER A 134 -15.77 10.51 16.50
CA SER A 134 -15.85 11.45 15.36
C SER A 134 -14.47 11.95 14.89
N SER A 135 -13.52 12.15 15.81
CA SER A 135 -12.14 12.51 15.46
C SER A 135 -11.40 11.40 14.72
N LEU A 136 -11.57 10.15 15.15
CA LEU A 136 -10.97 9.00 14.47
C LEU A 136 -11.62 8.81 13.10
N GLY A 137 -12.95 8.86 12.99
CA GLY A 137 -13.65 8.74 11.71
C GLY A 137 -13.18 9.78 10.68
N LYS A 138 -13.00 11.05 11.08
CA LYS A 138 -12.43 12.10 10.22
C LYS A 138 -11.00 11.79 9.77
N LEU A 139 -10.18 11.22 10.66
CA LEU A 139 -8.83 10.79 10.32
C LEU A 139 -8.85 9.64 9.29
N LEU A 140 -9.74 8.65 9.47
CA LEU A 140 -9.88 7.52 8.55
C LEU A 140 -10.26 7.99 7.14
N HIS A 141 -11.27 8.86 7.01
CA HIS A 141 -11.68 9.41 5.71
C HIS A 141 -10.56 10.22 5.04
N ARG A 142 -9.90 11.11 5.81
CA ARG A 142 -8.81 11.93 5.26
C ARG A 142 -7.67 11.07 4.75
N PHE A 143 -7.25 10.08 5.54
CA PHE A 143 -6.21 9.14 5.14
C PHE A 143 -6.62 8.39 3.87
N ALA A 144 -7.83 7.83 3.84
CA ALA A 144 -8.34 7.11 2.68
C ALA A 144 -8.48 7.99 1.41
N GLU A 145 -8.78 9.27 1.54
CA GLU A 145 -8.78 10.22 0.42
C GLU A 145 -7.37 10.51 -0.09
N ASN A 146 -6.44 10.81 0.82
CA ASN A 146 -5.04 11.08 0.48
C ASN A 146 -4.39 9.89 -0.22
N GLU A 147 -4.52 8.68 0.33
CA GLU A 147 -3.98 7.46 -0.26
C GLU A 147 -4.56 7.19 -1.65
N ARG A 148 -5.85 7.45 -1.90
CA ARG A 148 -6.42 7.30 -3.25
C ARG A 148 -5.79 8.26 -4.26
N ASN A 149 -5.52 9.50 -3.85
CA ASN A 149 -4.86 10.48 -4.70
C ASN A 149 -3.40 10.11 -4.95
N HIS A 150 -2.70 9.64 -3.91
CA HIS A 150 -1.34 9.10 -3.97
C HIS A 150 -1.24 7.96 -4.99
N LEU A 151 -2.05 6.91 -4.82
CA LEU A 151 -2.10 5.76 -5.71
C LEU A 151 -2.49 6.14 -7.14
N THR A 152 -3.31 7.19 -7.32
CA THR A 152 -3.66 7.69 -8.66
C THR A 152 -2.43 8.24 -9.36
N LEU A 153 -1.62 9.04 -8.65
CA LEU A 153 -0.39 9.62 -9.18
C LEU A 153 0.63 8.52 -9.52
N GLU A 154 0.80 7.54 -8.65
CA GLU A 154 1.74 6.44 -8.90
C GLU A 154 1.33 5.57 -10.08
N ASN A 155 0.05 5.18 -10.15
CA ASN A 155 -0.45 4.36 -11.25
C ASN A 155 -0.47 5.09 -12.59
N ALA A 156 -0.69 6.41 -12.59
CA ALA A 156 -0.78 7.20 -13.81
C ALA A 156 0.59 7.68 -14.32
N ILE A 157 1.57 7.89 -13.42
CA ILE A 157 2.84 8.53 -13.76
C ILE A 157 4.03 7.63 -13.42
N ILE A 158 4.19 7.25 -12.14
CA ILE A 158 5.38 6.52 -11.66
C ILE A 158 5.53 5.17 -12.36
N LEU A 159 4.52 4.30 -12.29
CA LEU A 159 4.61 2.95 -12.84
C LEU A 159 4.75 2.94 -14.37
N PRO A 160 3.99 3.73 -15.15
CA PRO A 160 4.20 3.82 -16.60
C PRO A 160 5.60 4.30 -16.95
N LEU A 161 6.11 5.34 -16.28
CA LEU A 161 7.45 5.84 -16.55
C LEU A 161 8.52 4.81 -16.18
N ALA A 162 8.35 4.09 -15.07
CA ALA A 162 9.27 3.03 -14.67
C ALA A 162 9.35 1.92 -15.73
N ARG A 163 8.22 1.52 -16.32
CA ARG A 163 8.21 0.52 -17.41
C ARG A 163 8.94 1.00 -18.66
N VAL A 164 8.95 2.30 -18.93
CA VAL A 164 9.65 2.89 -20.09
C VAL A 164 11.15 3.08 -19.82
N ARG A 165 11.53 3.50 -18.60
CA ARG A 165 12.88 3.98 -18.29
C ARG A 165 13.78 2.95 -17.62
N LEU A 166 13.23 2.01 -16.85
CA LEU A 166 14.05 1.04 -16.10
C LEU A 166 14.59 -0.04 -17.02
N THR A 167 15.87 -0.37 -16.86
CA THR A 167 16.50 -1.46 -17.62
C THR A 167 16.17 -2.81 -17.00
N ALA A 168 16.39 -3.89 -17.75
CA ALA A 168 16.27 -5.24 -17.21
C ALA A 168 17.13 -5.45 -15.96
N ASP A 169 18.32 -4.84 -15.89
CA ASP A 169 19.22 -4.92 -14.74
C ASP A 169 18.65 -4.18 -13.52
N ASP A 170 18.03 -3.02 -13.72
CA ASP A 170 17.36 -2.29 -12.64
C ASP A 170 16.22 -3.14 -12.06
N ILE A 171 15.38 -3.72 -12.93
CA ILE A 171 14.26 -4.57 -12.55
C ILE A 171 14.73 -5.80 -11.77
N ARG A 172 15.77 -6.51 -12.26
CA ARG A 172 16.32 -7.68 -11.54
C ARG A 172 16.89 -7.32 -10.17
N ASN A 173 17.55 -6.17 -10.05
CA ASN A 173 18.08 -5.71 -8.76
C ASN A 173 16.97 -5.32 -7.80
N MET A 174 15.97 -4.56 -8.27
CA MET A 174 14.79 -4.18 -7.49
C MET A 174 14.05 -5.43 -6.96
N ALA A 175 13.79 -6.41 -7.83
CA ALA A 175 13.18 -7.68 -7.45
C ALA A 175 13.94 -8.37 -6.29
N LYS A 176 15.27 -8.44 -6.39
CA LYS A 176 16.13 -9.02 -5.34
C LYS A 176 16.01 -8.26 -4.02
N GLN A 177 15.99 -6.92 -4.04
CA GLN A 177 15.87 -6.11 -2.82
C GLN A 177 14.49 -6.25 -2.17
N MET A 178 13.42 -6.19 -2.97
CA MET A 178 12.04 -6.36 -2.49
C MET A 178 11.82 -7.75 -1.85
N ALA A 179 12.39 -8.79 -2.45
CA ALA A 179 12.36 -10.13 -1.89
C ALA A 179 13.20 -10.25 -0.60
N THR A 180 14.40 -9.66 -0.58
CA THR A 180 15.28 -9.65 0.60
C THR A 180 14.60 -8.97 1.80
N ARG A 181 13.91 -7.82 1.59
CA ARG A 181 13.11 -7.16 2.64
C ARG A 181 12.06 -8.08 3.27
N ARG A 182 11.56 -9.04 2.50
CA ARG A 182 10.54 -10.02 2.91
C ARG A 182 11.13 -11.36 3.35
N GLY A 183 12.46 -11.48 3.47
CA GLY A 183 13.13 -12.72 3.85
C GLY A 183 13.04 -13.83 2.80
N ILE A 184 12.78 -13.46 1.55
CA ILE A 184 12.63 -14.39 0.42
C ILE A 184 13.89 -14.35 -0.43
N THR A 185 14.43 -15.52 -0.74
CA THR A 185 15.47 -15.67 -1.77
C THR A 185 14.78 -15.98 -3.09
N LEU A 186 14.83 -15.04 -4.05
CA LEU A 186 14.45 -15.36 -5.42
C LEU A 186 15.47 -16.36 -5.98
N GLN A 187 15.01 -17.55 -6.37
CA GLN A 187 15.83 -18.40 -7.22
C GLN A 187 16.11 -17.64 -8.51
N GLU A 188 17.36 -17.65 -8.96
CA GLU A 188 17.69 -17.12 -10.27
C GLU A 188 16.82 -17.86 -11.29
N LEU A 189 15.99 -17.11 -12.02
CA LEU A 189 15.42 -17.61 -13.27
C LEU A 189 16.63 -17.88 -14.14
N GLY A 190 17.09 -19.13 -14.15
CA GLY A 190 18.21 -19.55 -14.97
C GLY A 190 17.95 -19.10 -16.39
N ASP A 191 18.97 -18.48 -17.01
CA ASP A 191 18.92 -18.04 -18.40
C ASP A 191 18.32 -19.18 -19.24
N ALA A 192 17.09 -18.98 -19.70
CA ALA A 192 16.50 -19.87 -20.68
C ALA A 192 17.35 -19.74 -21.94
N VAL A 193 18.11 -20.80 -22.21
CA VAL A 193 19.00 -21.03 -23.35
C VAL A 193 18.34 -20.67 -24.67
#